data_AF-T0ZD02-F1
#
_entry.id   AF-T0ZD02-F1
#
_cell.length_a   1.000
_cell.length_b   1.000
_cell.length_c   1.000
_cell.angle_alpha   90.00
_cell.angle_beta   90.00
_cell.angle_gamma   90.00
#
_symmetry.space_group_name_H-M   'P 1'
#
loop_
_entity.id
_entity.type
_entity.pdbx_description
1 polymer ?
#
loop_
_entity_poly.entity_id
_entity_poly.type
_entity_poly.pdbx_seq_one_letter_code
_entity_poly.pdbx_strand_id
1 'polypeptide(L)'
;MPGSSQPSSTPFSGRSGDKIILGVNTYGYDWNTTNGSAYTVPQKVARTAPAKNKHYEPTSHETKVTYTQNGQQHVAFYPGRQSLTDKLQIAKKYGLYGIAIWKVGYESSSFWKQLVSENGYASTLHNGNATNSGVNQGAAGKTGKGAPSAASKKRPGGIRPKVH
;
A
#
# COMPACT_ATOMS: atom_id res chain seq x y z
N MET A 1 -19.75 5.14 44.33
CA MET A 1 -20.05 4.79 42.92
C MET A 1 -18.92 3.92 42.42
N PRO A 2 -19.19 2.67 41.98
CA PRO A 2 -18.14 1.72 41.64
C PRO A 2 -17.47 2.12 40.32
N GLY A 3 -16.14 2.11 40.33
CA GLY A 3 -15.31 2.37 39.15
C GLY A 3 -15.54 1.30 38.09
N SER A 4 -15.85 1.74 36.88
CA SER A 4 -15.93 0.90 35.70
C SER A 4 -14.53 0.43 35.31
N SER A 5 -14.11 -0.73 35.80
CA SER A 5 -12.99 -1.46 35.23
C SER A 5 -13.38 -1.92 33.83
N GLN A 6 -12.93 -1.18 32.81
CA GLN A 6 -12.91 -1.69 31.44
C GLN A 6 -12.06 -2.97 31.45
N PRO A 7 -12.55 -4.10 30.91
CA PRO A 7 -11.73 -5.29 30.81
C PRO A 7 -10.55 -4.99 29.88
N SER A 8 -9.33 -4.99 30.42
CA SER A 8 -8.10 -4.97 29.64
C SER A 8 -7.93 -6.33 28.95
N SER A 9 -8.74 -6.59 27.92
CA SER A 9 -8.48 -7.69 27.01
C SER A 9 -7.32 -7.28 26.11
N THR A 10 -6.09 -7.42 26.60
CA THR A 10 -4.93 -7.47 25.69
C THR A 10 -5.24 -8.56 24.67
N PRO A 11 -5.36 -8.24 23.37
CA PRO A 11 -5.78 -9.19 22.34
C PRO A 11 -4.80 -10.35 22.16
N PHE A 12 -3.62 -10.22 22.76
CA PHE A 12 -2.61 -11.25 22.87
C PHE A 12 -2.49 -11.65 24.34
N SER A 13 -3.04 -12.82 24.69
CA SER A 13 -3.01 -13.38 26.04
C SER A 13 -1.57 -13.34 26.62
N GLY A 14 -1.32 -12.39 27.53
CA GLY A 14 -0.05 -12.24 28.23
C GLY A 14 1.15 -11.71 27.42
N ARG A 15 0.96 -11.22 26.18
CA ARG A 15 2.04 -10.57 25.41
C ARG A 15 1.71 -9.12 25.11
N SER A 16 2.70 -8.26 25.29
CA SER A 16 2.62 -6.88 24.85
C SER A 16 2.76 -6.79 23.32
N GLY A 17 1.95 -5.94 22.68
CA GLY A 17 1.93 -5.77 21.22
C GLY A 17 3.26 -5.33 20.64
N ASP A 18 4.04 -4.56 21.39
CA ASP A 18 5.40 -4.11 21.06
C ASP A 18 6.43 -5.24 20.90
N LYS A 19 6.05 -6.49 21.19
CA LYS A 19 6.86 -7.70 20.93
C LYS A 19 6.33 -8.55 19.78
N ILE A 20 5.31 -8.08 19.06
CA ILE A 20 4.62 -8.82 18.00
C ILE A 20 4.82 -8.13 16.66
N ILE A 21 5.14 -8.93 15.64
CA ILE A 21 5.31 -8.49 14.26
C ILE A 21 4.21 -9.16 13.41
N LEU A 22 3.47 -8.36 12.63
CA LEU A 22 2.44 -8.87 11.73
C LEU A 22 3.03 -9.35 10.41
N GLY A 23 2.79 -10.61 10.05
CA GLY A 23 3.14 -11.13 8.73
C GLY A 23 2.27 -10.52 7.63
N VAL A 24 2.91 -10.01 6.57
CA VAL A 24 2.25 -9.46 5.37
C VAL A 24 2.77 -10.20 4.15
N ASN A 25 1.86 -10.82 3.41
CA ASN A 25 2.15 -11.50 2.16
C ASN A 25 2.26 -10.53 0.98
N THR A 26 3.15 -10.85 0.04
CA THR A 26 3.28 -10.20 -1.29
C THR A 26 2.97 -11.19 -2.41
N TYR A 27 2.25 -12.26 -2.09
CA TYR A 27 1.75 -13.27 -3.02
C TYR A 27 0.28 -13.55 -2.73
N GLY A 28 -0.39 -14.01 -3.77
CA GLY A 28 -1.69 -14.65 -3.70
C GLY A 28 -1.61 -16.10 -4.18
N TYR A 29 -2.79 -16.67 -4.33
CA TYR A 29 -2.97 -17.93 -5.01
C TYR A 29 -4.04 -17.77 -6.09
N ASP A 30 -3.88 -18.54 -7.15
CA ASP A 30 -4.84 -18.69 -8.22
C ASP A 30 -5.33 -20.13 -8.19
N TRP A 31 -6.62 -20.28 -7.94
CA TRP A 31 -7.30 -21.55 -7.89
C TRP A 31 -8.03 -21.76 -9.21
N ASN A 32 -7.71 -22.86 -9.87
CA ASN A 32 -8.52 -23.40 -10.94
C ASN A 32 -9.72 -24.12 -10.32
N THR A 33 -10.89 -23.52 -10.39
CA THR A 33 -12.12 -24.07 -9.79
C THR A 33 -12.74 -25.17 -10.63
N THR A 34 -12.23 -25.42 -11.84
CA THR A 34 -12.67 -26.54 -12.69
C THR A 34 -11.99 -27.86 -12.32
N ASN A 35 -10.70 -27.85 -11.99
CA ASN A 35 -9.95 -29.07 -11.67
C ASN A 35 -9.33 -29.11 -10.27
N GLY A 36 -9.50 -28.06 -9.46
CA GLY A 36 -9.04 -27.99 -8.07
C GLY A 36 -7.56 -27.69 -7.88
N SER A 37 -6.78 -27.48 -8.96
CA SER A 37 -5.37 -27.09 -8.85
C SER A 37 -5.21 -25.65 -8.38
N ALA A 38 -4.08 -25.34 -7.74
CA ALA A 38 -3.74 -24.00 -7.31
C ALA A 38 -2.25 -23.70 -7.49
N TYR A 39 -1.93 -22.44 -7.78
CA TYR A 39 -0.54 -21.99 -7.89
C TYR A 39 -0.34 -20.63 -7.23
N THR A 40 0.87 -20.40 -6.73
CA THR A 40 1.25 -19.12 -6.13
C THR A 40 1.42 -18.06 -7.22
N VAL A 41 0.84 -16.88 -7.00
CA VAL A 41 0.95 -15.74 -7.93
C VAL A 41 1.59 -14.56 -7.23
N PRO A 42 2.72 -14.02 -7.74
CA PRO A 42 3.30 -12.79 -7.23
C PRO A 42 2.33 -11.61 -7.33
N GLN A 43 2.26 -10.76 -6.31
CA GLN A 43 1.39 -9.57 -6.29
C GLN A 43 1.58 -8.68 -7.52
N LYS A 44 2.83 -8.52 -7.97
CA LYS A 44 3.17 -7.72 -9.14
C LYS A 44 2.54 -8.22 -10.43
N VAL A 45 2.31 -9.54 -10.54
CA VAL A 45 1.67 -10.22 -11.67
C VAL A 45 0.16 -10.13 -11.53
N ALA A 46 -0.42 -10.55 -10.40
CA ALA A 46 -1.88 -10.57 -10.22
C ALA A 46 -2.54 -9.19 -10.42
N ARG A 47 -1.83 -8.12 -10.05
CA ARG A 47 -2.21 -6.72 -10.28
C ARG A 47 -2.48 -6.36 -11.74
N THR A 48 -1.86 -7.04 -12.71
CA THR A 48 -2.02 -6.74 -14.14
C THR A 48 -3.36 -7.21 -14.70
N ALA A 49 -4.14 -7.97 -13.92
CA ALA A 49 -5.49 -8.35 -14.30
C ALA A 49 -6.36 -7.11 -14.65
N PRO A 50 -7.29 -7.22 -15.61
CA PRO A 50 -8.18 -6.13 -15.98
C PRO A 50 -8.96 -5.57 -14.78
N ALA A 51 -9.12 -4.25 -14.71
CA ALA A 51 -9.84 -3.59 -13.60
C ALA A 51 -11.25 -4.15 -13.40
N LYS A 52 -11.98 -4.42 -14.49
CA LYS A 52 -13.33 -5.00 -14.45
C LYS A 52 -13.42 -6.38 -13.78
N ASN A 53 -12.32 -7.12 -13.69
CA ASN A 53 -12.28 -8.44 -13.07
C ASN A 53 -11.80 -8.37 -11.61
N LYS A 54 -11.29 -7.22 -11.16
CA LYS A 54 -10.75 -7.03 -9.80
C LYS A 54 -11.81 -6.41 -8.91
N HIS A 55 -12.05 -7.02 -7.76
CA HIS A 55 -12.82 -6.39 -6.69
C HIS A 55 -12.22 -6.73 -5.34
N TYR A 56 -12.46 -5.86 -4.37
CA TYR A 56 -12.11 -6.14 -2.99
C TYR A 56 -13.12 -7.14 -2.41
N GLU A 57 -12.62 -8.21 -1.80
CA GLU A 57 -13.45 -9.21 -1.13
C GLU A 57 -13.40 -8.96 0.39
N PRO A 58 -14.50 -8.48 1.01
CA PRO A 58 -14.52 -8.12 2.42
C PRO A 58 -14.34 -9.32 3.35
N THR A 59 -14.66 -10.54 2.90
CA THR A 59 -14.52 -11.76 3.71
C THR A 59 -13.06 -12.12 3.92
N SER A 60 -12.25 -12.07 2.85
CA SER A 60 -10.84 -12.44 2.91
C SER A 60 -9.91 -11.26 3.16
N HIS A 61 -10.42 -10.03 3.08
CA HIS A 61 -9.63 -8.80 3.07
C HIS A 61 -8.53 -8.81 1.99
N GLU A 62 -8.86 -9.36 0.82
CA GLU A 62 -7.95 -9.47 -0.33
C GLU A 62 -8.60 -8.97 -1.63
N THR A 63 -7.79 -8.76 -2.66
CA THR A 63 -8.34 -8.55 -4.01
C THR A 63 -8.67 -9.89 -4.63
N LYS A 64 -9.92 -10.05 -5.06
CA LYS A 64 -10.41 -11.21 -5.79
C LYS A 64 -10.46 -10.90 -7.29
N VAL A 65 -10.02 -11.87 -8.09
CA VAL A 65 -10.11 -11.86 -9.54
C VAL A 65 -10.74 -13.15 -10.01
N THR A 66 -11.81 -13.04 -10.79
CA THR A 66 -12.43 -14.18 -11.46
C THR A 66 -12.20 -14.08 -12.96
N TYR A 67 -11.81 -15.18 -13.60
CA TYR A 67 -11.60 -15.23 -15.03
C TYR A 67 -11.68 -16.66 -15.58
N THR A 68 -11.75 -16.77 -16.91
CA THR A 68 -11.70 -18.05 -17.62
C THR A 68 -10.43 -18.08 -18.45
N GLN A 69 -9.69 -19.18 -18.40
CA GLN A 69 -8.51 -19.43 -19.21
C GLN A 69 -8.59 -20.84 -19.79
N ASN A 70 -8.45 -20.96 -21.12
CA ASN A 70 -8.49 -22.25 -21.82
C ASN A 70 -9.75 -23.09 -21.48
N GLY A 71 -10.90 -22.44 -21.33
CA GLY A 71 -12.16 -23.09 -20.95
C GLY A 71 -12.28 -23.48 -19.47
N GLN A 72 -11.25 -23.25 -18.65
CA GLN A 72 -11.26 -23.53 -17.22
C GLN A 72 -11.53 -22.25 -16.43
N GLN A 73 -12.31 -22.37 -15.36
CA GLN A 73 -12.65 -21.27 -14.47
C GLN A 73 -11.58 -21.10 -13.39
N HIS A 74 -11.24 -19.85 -13.11
CA HIS A 74 -10.23 -19.49 -12.13
C HIS A 74 -10.75 -18.41 -11.18
N VAL A 75 -10.32 -18.52 -9.92
CA VAL A 75 -10.48 -17.49 -8.91
C VAL A 75 -9.12 -17.27 -8.25
N ALA A 76 -8.60 -16.05 -8.32
CA ALA A 76 -7.37 -15.65 -7.67
C ALA A 76 -7.65 -14.68 -6.52
N PHE A 77 -6.96 -14.87 -5.39
CA PHE A 77 -6.93 -13.93 -4.27
C PHE A 77 -5.51 -13.47 -4.03
N TYR A 78 -5.30 -12.16 -3.93
CA TYR A 78 -3.97 -11.58 -3.72
C TYR A 78 -4.00 -10.22 -3.02
N PRO A 79 -2.87 -9.81 -2.41
CA PRO A 79 -2.73 -8.51 -1.74
C PRO A 79 -2.90 -7.34 -2.70
N GLY A 80 -4.01 -6.62 -2.50
CA GLY A 80 -4.29 -5.33 -3.14
C GLY A 80 -3.99 -4.13 -2.26
N ARG A 81 -4.33 -2.94 -2.77
CA ARG A 81 -4.15 -1.67 -2.03
C ARG A 81 -4.91 -1.68 -0.71
N GLN A 82 -6.21 -2.00 -0.74
CA GLN A 82 -7.04 -2.02 0.46
C GLN A 82 -6.55 -3.06 1.48
N SER A 83 -6.15 -4.24 1.03
CA SER A 83 -5.62 -5.30 1.91
C SER A 83 -4.41 -4.84 2.73
N LEU A 84 -3.46 -4.13 2.10
CA LEU A 84 -2.31 -3.58 2.82
C LEU A 84 -2.75 -2.53 3.85
N THR A 85 -3.67 -1.63 3.48
CA THR A 85 -4.21 -0.62 4.41
C THR A 85 -4.84 -1.27 5.63
N ASP A 86 -5.70 -2.28 5.44
CA ASP A 86 -6.37 -2.98 6.52
C ASP A 86 -5.36 -3.67 7.46
N LYS A 87 -4.33 -4.33 6.90
CA LYS A 87 -3.25 -4.95 7.69
C LYS A 87 -2.44 -3.93 8.49
N LEU A 88 -2.12 -2.77 7.90
CA LEU A 88 -1.41 -1.70 8.62
C LEU A 88 -2.28 -1.07 9.71
N GLN A 89 -3.58 -0.95 9.49
CA GLN A 89 -4.53 -0.49 10.52
C GLN A 89 -4.61 -1.48 11.69
N ILE A 90 -4.58 -2.79 11.43
CA ILE A 90 -4.50 -3.82 12.48
C ILE A 90 -3.22 -3.65 13.30
N ALA A 91 -2.07 -3.47 12.64
CA ALA A 91 -0.80 -3.27 13.33
C ALA A 91 -0.81 -2.03 14.24
N LYS A 92 -1.37 -0.92 13.75
CA LYS A 92 -1.52 0.32 14.54
C LYS A 92 -2.52 0.15 15.69
N LYS A 93 -3.69 -0.41 15.41
CA LYS A 93 -4.79 -0.59 16.38
C LYS A 93 -4.34 -1.37 17.61
N TYR A 94 -3.47 -2.35 17.42
CA TYR A 94 -2.99 -3.22 18.50
C TYR A 94 -1.59 -2.87 19.00
N GLY A 95 -1.02 -1.74 18.57
CA GLY A 95 0.31 -1.31 19.00
C GLY A 95 1.41 -2.34 18.72
N LEU A 96 1.34 -2.99 17.55
CA LEU A 96 2.33 -4.00 17.15
C LEU A 96 3.69 -3.35 16.89
N TYR A 97 4.78 -4.10 17.12
CA TYR A 97 6.15 -3.63 16.83
C TYR A 97 6.34 -3.22 15.37
N GLY A 98 5.70 -3.95 14.45
CA GLY A 98 5.79 -3.67 13.03
C GLY A 98 5.22 -4.79 12.16
N ILE A 99 5.70 -4.86 10.91
CA ILE A 99 5.33 -5.89 9.94
C ILE A 99 6.56 -6.66 9.44
N ALA A 100 6.37 -7.91 9.06
CA ALA A 100 7.34 -8.73 8.34
C ALA A 100 6.77 -9.10 6.96
N ILE A 101 7.54 -8.88 5.90
CA ILE A 101 7.04 -9.03 4.53
C ILE A 101 7.55 -10.34 3.93
N TRP A 102 6.64 -11.23 3.53
CA TRP A 102 6.96 -12.46 2.80
C TRP A 102 6.37 -12.44 1.38
N LYS A 103 7.15 -12.46 0.31
CA LYS A 103 8.61 -12.32 0.27
C LYS A 103 9.00 -11.20 -0.67
N VAL A 104 10.20 -10.67 -0.45
CA VAL A 104 10.80 -9.68 -1.34
C VAL A 104 10.93 -10.25 -2.77
N GLY A 105 10.66 -9.38 -3.74
CA GLY A 105 10.71 -9.67 -5.16
C GLY A 105 9.37 -10.06 -5.78
N TYR A 106 8.30 -10.22 -4.99
CA TYR A 106 6.95 -10.52 -5.51
C TYR A 106 6.03 -9.30 -5.55
N GLU A 107 6.38 -8.27 -4.79
CA GLU A 107 5.70 -7.01 -4.70
C GLU A 107 6.00 -6.07 -5.88
N SER A 108 5.30 -4.95 -5.86
CA SER A 108 5.40 -3.90 -6.84
C SER A 108 5.99 -2.63 -6.26
N SER A 109 6.47 -1.71 -7.12
CA SER A 109 6.86 -0.37 -6.66
C SER A 109 5.70 0.38 -5.99
N SER A 110 4.46 0.14 -6.41
CA SER A 110 3.27 0.69 -5.76
C SER A 110 3.05 0.19 -4.34
N PHE A 111 3.41 -1.06 -4.04
CA PHE A 111 3.32 -1.62 -2.68
C PHE A 111 4.25 -0.85 -1.72
N TRP A 112 5.51 -0.65 -2.11
CA TRP A 112 6.47 0.10 -1.30
C TRP A 112 6.07 1.57 -1.11
N LYS A 113 5.61 2.23 -2.18
CA LYS A 113 5.12 3.63 -2.11
C LYS A 113 3.95 3.75 -1.14
N GLN A 114 3.00 2.81 -1.19
CA GLN A 114 1.87 2.79 -0.28
C GLN A 114 2.34 2.60 1.16
N LEU A 115 3.20 1.62 1.43
CA LEU A 115 3.73 1.35 2.76
C LEU A 115 4.38 2.61 3.39
N VAL A 116 5.23 3.30 2.64
CA VAL A 116 5.88 4.55 3.10
C VAL A 116 4.85 5.65 3.36
N SER A 117 3.85 5.80 2.47
CA SER A 117 2.82 6.83 2.62
C SER A 117 1.96 6.61 3.86
N GLU A 118 1.60 5.37 4.17
CA GLU A 118 0.74 5.03 5.31
C GLU A 118 1.50 4.98 6.63
N ASN A 119 2.81 4.72 6.60
CA ASN A 119 3.65 4.72 7.78
C ASN A 119 4.12 6.14 8.19
N GLY A 120 3.73 7.18 7.44
CA GLY A 120 4.05 8.57 7.80
C GLY A 120 5.47 9.03 7.49
N TYR A 121 6.30 8.21 6.82
CA TYR A 121 7.66 8.62 6.41
C TYR A 121 7.66 9.55 5.18
N ALA A 122 6.54 9.66 4.45
CA ALA A 122 6.44 10.55 3.29
C ALA A 122 6.42 12.05 3.63
N SER A 123 6.05 12.43 4.87
CA SER A 123 6.04 13.83 5.33
C SER A 123 7.38 14.30 5.90
N THR A 124 8.27 13.39 6.29
CA THR A 124 9.59 13.73 6.85
C THR A 124 10.70 13.81 5.80
N LEU A 125 10.49 13.27 4.60
CA LEU A 125 11.46 13.34 3.49
C LEU A 125 11.27 14.56 2.56
N HIS A 126 10.17 15.30 2.68
CA HIS A 126 9.93 16.52 1.89
C HIS A 126 10.31 17.84 2.59
N ASN A 127 10.95 17.79 3.77
CA ASN A 127 11.55 18.98 4.38
C ASN A 127 13.08 18.93 4.38
N GLY A 128 13.65 18.83 3.17
CA GLY A 128 15.08 19.04 2.92
C GLY A 128 15.47 20.52 2.83
N ASN A 129 14.67 21.44 3.38
CA ASN A 129 15.03 22.85 3.48
C ASN A 129 14.88 23.33 4.93
N ALA A 130 15.70 22.76 5.81
CA ALA A 130 15.99 23.34 7.11
C ALA A 130 16.92 24.56 6.89
N THR A 131 16.35 25.69 6.47
CA THR A 131 16.97 26.99 6.71
C THR A 131 16.47 27.50 8.06
N ASN A 132 17.39 27.54 9.02
CA ASN A 132 17.27 28.35 10.22
C ASN A 132 16.77 29.76 9.84
N SER A 133 15.62 30.15 10.37
CA SER A 133 15.29 31.55 10.61
C SER A 133 14.42 31.60 11.86
N GLY A 134 15.07 31.84 13.00
CA GLY A 134 14.41 32.49 14.11
C GLY A 134 14.06 33.93 13.76
N VAL A 135 13.32 34.56 14.67
CA VAL A 135 13.04 36.00 14.75
C VAL A 135 11.78 36.48 14.02
N ASN A 136 10.72 36.62 14.82
CA ASN A 136 9.89 37.82 15.00
C ASN A 136 9.55 38.64 13.73
N GLN A 137 8.32 38.51 13.22
CA GLN A 137 7.82 39.38 12.17
C GLN A 137 7.31 40.70 12.76
N GLY A 138 8.09 41.76 12.54
CA GLY A 138 7.67 43.15 12.64
C GLY A 138 8.06 43.91 11.37
N ALA A 139 7.11 44.70 10.87
CA ALA A 139 7.25 45.86 9.96
C ALA A 139 7.59 45.64 8.46
N ALA A 140 6.54 45.84 7.64
CA ALA A 140 6.44 46.64 6.41
C ALA A 140 7.69 47.01 5.56
N GLY A 141 7.60 46.75 4.25
CA GLY A 141 8.48 47.34 3.22
C GLY A 141 8.07 46.96 1.79
N LYS A 142 7.96 47.95 0.90
CA LYS A 142 7.32 47.94 -0.42
C LYS A 142 8.22 47.50 -1.60
N THR A 143 7.54 47.18 -2.72
CA THR A 143 7.88 47.38 -4.16
C THR A 143 8.78 46.39 -4.92
N GLY A 144 8.36 46.05 -6.16
CA GLY A 144 9.26 45.59 -7.23
C GLY A 144 8.64 44.67 -8.29
N LYS A 145 8.36 45.20 -9.49
CA LYS A 145 7.81 44.54 -10.69
C LYS A 145 8.80 43.58 -11.38
N GLY A 146 8.29 42.59 -12.14
CA GLY A 146 8.97 42.08 -13.35
C GLY A 146 8.77 40.60 -13.68
N ALA A 147 7.84 40.28 -14.58
CA ALA A 147 7.85 39.07 -15.44
C ALA A 147 8.53 39.46 -16.79
N PRO A 148 8.95 38.55 -17.72
CA PRO A 148 8.23 37.32 -18.10
C PRO A 148 9.03 36.07 -18.57
N SER A 149 8.30 34.95 -18.62
CA SER A 149 8.24 33.83 -19.59
C SER A 149 9.41 33.50 -20.52
N ALA A 150 9.77 32.21 -20.58
CA ALA A 150 10.19 31.53 -21.82
C ALA A 150 9.81 30.03 -21.80
N ALA A 151 9.33 29.55 -22.95
CA ALA A 151 8.75 28.24 -23.18
C ALA A 151 9.68 27.27 -23.96
N SER A 152 9.28 25.99 -23.96
CA SER A 152 9.49 24.96 -25.00
C SER A 152 10.78 24.12 -24.98
N LYS A 153 10.61 22.79 -24.86
CA LYS A 153 10.84 21.83 -25.98
C LYS A 153 10.42 20.39 -25.63
N LYS A 154 9.40 19.89 -26.35
CA LYS A 154 9.15 18.45 -26.59
C LYS A 154 10.23 17.89 -27.52
N ARG A 155 10.54 16.59 -27.41
CA ARG A 155 10.84 15.65 -28.53
C ARG A 155 10.96 14.18 -28.03
N PRO A 156 10.93 13.15 -28.90
CA PRO A 156 9.94 12.06 -28.83
C PRO A 156 10.53 10.63 -28.82
N GLY A 157 9.67 9.61 -28.67
CA GLY A 157 9.77 8.36 -29.46
C GLY A 157 9.88 7.02 -28.71
N GLY A 158 8.93 6.11 -29.02
CA GLY A 158 9.06 4.64 -28.98
C GLY A 158 8.88 3.94 -27.62
N ILE A 159 8.30 2.75 -27.44
CA ILE A 159 7.90 1.63 -28.33
C ILE A 159 6.76 0.87 -27.60
N ARG A 160 5.76 0.35 -28.33
CA ARG A 160 4.71 -0.57 -27.81
C ARG A 160 4.97 -1.99 -28.30
N PRO A 161 4.78 -3.05 -27.48
CA PRO A 161 4.59 -4.40 -28.00
C PRO A 161 3.11 -4.75 -28.14
N LYS A 162 2.73 -5.29 -29.31
CA LYS A 162 1.51 -6.09 -29.53
C LYS A 162 1.77 -7.53 -29.08
N VAL A 163 0.76 -8.22 -28.58
CA VAL A 163 0.78 -9.68 -28.47
C VAL A 163 -0.50 -10.21 -29.12
N HIS A 164 -0.33 -11.25 -29.93
CA HIS A 164 -1.35 -12.00 -30.64
C HIS A 164 -2.14 -12.89 -29.68
#